data_AF-A0A8D0MNH4-F1
#
_entry.id   AF-A0A8D0MNH4-F1
#
_cell.length_a   1.000
_cell.length_b   1.000
_cell.length_c   1.000
_cell.angle_alpha   90.00
_cell.angle_beta   90.00
_cell.angle_gamma   90.00
#
_symmetry.space_group_name_H-M   'P 1'
#
loop_
_entity.id
_entity.type
_entity.pdbx_description
1 polymer ?
#
loop_
_entity_poly.entity_id
_entity_poly.type
_entity_poly.pdbx_seq_one_letter_code
_entity_poly.pdbx_strand_id
1 'polypeptide(L)'
;VVRRIFTNSRERWRQQNVNGAFAELRKLIPTHPPDKKLSKNEILRLAMKYINFLAKLLNDQEEEVYRYPIAAHFVGPISTQAPVSPSSLPAAAESHEPRGAFFRAWLKKTPRGQPDLD
;
A
#
# COMPACT_ATOMS: atom_id res chain seq x y z
N VAL A 1 44.06 3.93 -12.39
CA VAL A 1 43.22 2.88 -13.03
C VAL A 1 42.48 2.01 -12.00
N VAL A 2 43.16 1.49 -10.96
CA VAL A 2 42.56 0.63 -9.90
C VAL A 2 41.33 1.24 -9.22
N ARG A 3 41.38 2.50 -8.79
CA ARG A 3 40.22 3.20 -8.16
C ARG A 3 38.98 3.23 -9.06
N ARG A 4 39.15 3.43 -10.37
CA ARG A 4 38.05 3.46 -11.35
C ARG A 4 37.40 2.08 -11.46
N ILE A 5 38.21 1.02 -11.51
CA ILE A 5 37.72 -0.36 -11.57
C ILE A 5 36.92 -0.70 -10.31
N PHE A 6 37.47 -0.42 -9.13
CA PHE A 6 36.78 -0.68 -7.86
C PHE A 6 35.44 0.06 -7.75
N THR A 7 35.43 1.35 -8.10
CA THR A 7 34.19 2.15 -8.09
C THR A 7 33.16 1.63 -9.08
N ASN A 8 33.57 1.24 -10.30
CA ASN A 8 32.67 0.66 -11.29
C ASN A 8 32.06 -0.67 -10.83
N SER A 9 32.87 -1.55 -10.21
CA SER A 9 32.40 -2.80 -9.64
C SER A 9 31.36 -2.57 -8.54
N ARG A 10 31.61 -1.59 -7.66
CA ARG A 10 30.67 -1.23 -6.59
C ARG A 10 29.35 -0.68 -7.14
N GLU A 11 29.39 0.22 -8.12
CA GLU A 11 28.16 0.74 -8.73
C GLU A 11 27.38 -0.35 -9.48
N ARG A 12 28.08 -1.27 -10.16
CA ARG A 12 27.45 -2.43 -10.78
C ARG A 12 26.71 -3.28 -9.76
N TRP A 13 27.33 -3.57 -8.61
CA TRP A 13 26.69 -4.33 -7.54
C TRP A 13 25.44 -3.60 -7.00
N ARG A 14 25.53 -2.28 -6.79
CA ARG A 14 24.38 -1.47 -6.39
C ARG A 14 23.22 -1.55 -7.40
N GLN A 15 23.53 -1.50 -8.71
CA GLN A 15 22.53 -1.65 -9.76
C GLN A 15 21.95 -3.06 -9.86
N GLN A 16 22.75 -4.10 -9.58
CA GLN A 16 22.26 -5.48 -9.49
C GLN A 16 21.24 -5.63 -8.37
N ASN A 17 21.46 -5.03 -7.20
CA ASN A 17 20.48 -5.03 -6.10
C ASN A 17 19.16 -4.36 -6.51
N VAL A 18 19.23 -3.20 -7.19
CA VAL A 18 18.02 -2.53 -7.70
C VAL A 18 17.30 -3.40 -8.72
N ASN A 19 18.02 -4.01 -9.66
CA ASN A 19 17.43 -4.90 -10.66
C ASN A 19 16.80 -6.16 -10.01
N GLY A 20 17.39 -6.68 -8.93
CA GLY A 20 16.82 -7.77 -8.12
C GLY A 20 15.47 -7.37 -7.51
N ALA A 21 15.38 -6.18 -6.90
CA ALA A 21 14.12 -5.67 -6.37
C ALA A 21 13.04 -5.48 -7.45
N PHE A 22 13.42 -5.03 -8.66
CA PHE A 22 12.51 -4.97 -9.81
C PHE A 22 12.00 -6.36 -10.23
N ALA A 23 12.84 -7.39 -10.17
CA ALA A 23 12.45 -8.75 -10.48
C ALA A 23 11.47 -9.32 -9.45
N GLU A 24 11.70 -9.09 -8.15
CA GLU A 24 10.75 -9.48 -7.10
C GLU A 24 9.41 -8.77 -7.26
N LEU A 25 9.42 -7.45 -7.51
CA LEU A 25 8.19 -6.70 -7.76
C LEU A 25 7.44 -7.24 -8.99
N ARG A 26 8.14 -7.61 -10.07
CA ARG A 26 7.53 -8.16 -11.28
C ARG A 26 6.77 -9.46 -10.99
N LYS A 27 7.24 -10.32 -10.09
CA LYS A 27 6.57 -11.59 -9.76
C LYS A 27 5.19 -11.37 -9.12
N LEU A 28 5.00 -10.24 -8.45
CA LEU A 28 3.74 -9.90 -7.77
C LEU A 28 2.71 -9.24 -8.69
N ILE A 29 3.10 -8.83 -9.89
CA ILE A 29 2.21 -8.14 -10.84
C ILE A 29 1.48 -9.18 -11.71
N PRO A 30 0.13 -9.26 -11.65
CA PRO A 30 -0.63 -10.17 -12.50
C PRO A 30 -0.57 -9.74 -13.97
N THR A 31 -0.22 -10.66 -14.87
CA THR A 31 -0.20 -10.44 -16.33
C THR A 31 -0.66 -11.69 -17.10
N HIS A 32 -1.14 -11.48 -18.32
CA HIS A 32 -1.34 -12.54 -19.30
C HIS A 32 -0.47 -12.28 -20.55
N PRO A 33 0.41 -13.20 -20.96
CA PRO A 33 0.82 -14.41 -20.23
C PRO A 33 1.63 -14.06 -18.95
N PRO A 34 1.79 -15.00 -17.99
CA PRO A 34 2.46 -14.72 -16.71
C PRO A 34 3.94 -14.34 -16.86
N ASP A 35 4.60 -14.81 -17.92
CA ASP A 35 6.01 -14.59 -18.25
C ASP A 35 6.25 -13.36 -19.15
N LYS A 36 5.21 -12.54 -19.40
CA LYS A 36 5.31 -11.30 -20.19
C LYS A 36 6.50 -10.44 -19.70
N LYS A 37 7.41 -10.11 -20.61
CA LYS A 37 8.51 -9.19 -20.32
C LYS A 37 7.95 -7.77 -20.19
N LEU A 38 8.19 -7.14 -19.04
CA LEU A 38 7.77 -5.76 -18.76
C LEU A 38 9.01 -4.87 -18.62
N SER A 39 8.92 -3.65 -19.15
CA SER A 39 9.90 -2.60 -18.87
C SER A 39 9.83 -2.14 -17.40
N LYS A 40 10.90 -1.49 -16.91
CA LYS A 40 10.92 -0.91 -15.55
C LYS A 40 9.76 0.05 -15.32
N ASN A 41 9.44 0.87 -16.33
CA ASN A 41 8.36 1.83 -16.20
C ASN A 41 6.98 1.15 -16.14
N GLU A 42 6.75 0.13 -16.99
CA GLU A 42 5.51 -0.65 -16.92
C GLU A 42 5.34 -1.35 -15.58
N ILE A 43 6.41 -1.93 -15.02
CA ILE A 43 6.40 -2.55 -13.68
C ILE A 43 5.92 -1.54 -12.64
N LEU A 44 6.46 -0.32 -12.63
CA LEU A 44 6.04 0.72 -11.68
C LEU A 44 4.57 1.10 -11.86
N ARG A 45 4.13 1.30 -13.11
CA ARG A 45 2.74 1.69 -13.40
C ARG A 45 1.74 0.61 -13.05
N LEU A 46 2.05 -0.65 -13.37
CA LEU A 46 1.19 -1.79 -13.06
C LEU A 46 1.15 -2.07 -11.56
N ALA A 47 2.27 -1.93 -10.84
CA ALA A 47 2.28 -2.04 -9.39
C ALA A 47 1.33 -1.04 -8.71
N MET A 48 1.39 0.25 -9.11
CA MET A 48 0.46 1.26 -8.59
C MET A 48 -1.00 0.91 -8.90
N LYS A 49 -1.29 0.50 -10.13
CA LYS A 49 -2.65 0.08 -10.54
C LYS A 49 -3.12 -1.12 -9.72
N TYR A 50 -2.25 -2.09 -9.47
CA TYR A 50 -2.61 -3.30 -8.74
C TYR A 50 -2.84 -3.03 -7.25
N ILE A 51 -2.02 -2.20 -6.61
CA ILE A 51 -2.26 -1.75 -5.23
C ILE A 51 -3.63 -1.05 -5.13
N ASN A 52 -3.93 -0.13 -6.05
CA ASN A 52 -5.22 0.59 -6.05
C ASN A 52 -6.40 -0.35 -6.32
N PHE A 53 -6.23 -1.33 -7.20
CA PHE A 53 -7.24 -2.35 -7.47
C PHE A 53 -7.54 -3.17 -6.21
N LEU A 54 -6.51 -3.65 -5.51
CA LEU A 54 -6.69 -4.40 -4.26
C LEU A 54 -7.32 -3.54 -3.16
N ALA A 55 -6.89 -2.28 -3.02
CA ALA A 55 -7.49 -1.37 -2.04
C ALA A 55 -8.99 -1.13 -2.30
N LYS A 56 -9.38 -0.94 -3.57
CA LYS A 56 -10.79 -0.81 -3.95
C LYS A 56 -11.57 -2.09 -3.67
N LEU A 57 -11.02 -3.25 -4.05
CA LEU A 57 -11.65 -4.55 -3.83
C LEU A 57 -11.97 -4.78 -2.34
N LEU A 58 -11.06 -4.41 -1.44
CA LEU A 58 -11.29 -4.52 0.01
C LEU A 58 -12.38 -3.58 0.50
N ASN A 59 -12.39 -2.32 0.05
CA ASN A 59 -13.45 -1.37 0.43
C ASN A 59 -14.83 -1.80 -0.07
N ASP A 60 -14.92 -2.32 -1.30
CA ASP A 60 -16.18 -2.80 -1.87
C ASP A 60 -16.73 -3.99 -1.06
N GLN A 61 -15.86 -4.84 -0.51
CA GLN A 61 -16.26 -5.97 0.36
C GLN A 61 -16.82 -5.52 1.72
N GLU A 62 -16.32 -4.42 2.28
CA GLU A 62 -16.82 -3.87 3.55
C GLU A 62 -18.24 -3.28 3.36
N GLU A 63 -18.51 -2.64 2.23
CA GLU A 63 -19.82 -2.03 1.92
C GLU A 63 -20.92 -3.07 1.63
N GLU A 64 -20.59 -4.22 1.01
CA GLU A 64 -21.55 -5.30 0.75
C GLU A 64 -22.12 -5.92 2.05
N VAL A 65 -21.34 -5.91 3.14
CA VAL A 65 -21.80 -6.35 4.48
C VAL A 65 -22.89 -5.42 5.05
N TYR A 66 -22.94 -4.16 4.60
CA TYR A 66 -23.97 -3.19 5.00
C TYR A 66 -25.09 -3.03 3.96
N ARG A 67 -24.87 -3.45 2.70
CA ARG A 67 -25.85 -3.32 1.60
C ARG A 67 -26.88 -4.46 1.55
N TYR A 68 -26.55 -5.62 2.10
CA TYR A 68 -27.50 -6.73 2.25
C TYR A 68 -27.47 -7.24 3.69
N PRO A 69 -28.17 -6.57 4.64
CA PRO A 69 -28.46 -7.21 5.90
C PRO A 69 -29.20 -8.51 5.61
N ILE A 70 -28.81 -9.56 6.33
CA ILE A 70 -29.45 -10.88 6.43
C ILE A 70 -30.90 -10.72 6.96
N ALA A 71 -31.75 -10.02 6.22
CA ALA A 71 -33.14 -9.74 6.55
C ALA A 71 -34.08 -10.13 5.38
N ALA A 72 -33.53 -10.43 4.20
CA ALA A 72 -34.31 -10.81 3.02
C ALA A 72 -34.54 -12.33 2.86
N HIS A 73 -34.01 -13.17 3.76
CA HIS A 73 -34.28 -14.61 3.76
C HIS A 73 -35.09 -15.03 5.00
N PHE A 74 -36.42 -14.96 4.82
CA PHE A 74 -37.42 -15.89 5.35
C PHE A 74 -38.08 -15.62 6.74
N VAL A 75 -39.32 -15.09 6.66
CA VAL A 75 -40.52 -15.23 7.52
C VAL A 75 -40.63 -14.34 8.78
N GLY A 76 -41.60 -13.40 8.75
CA GLY A 76 -42.23 -12.84 9.96
C GLY A 76 -43.59 -13.51 10.26
N PRO A 77 -44.39 -13.02 11.24
CA PRO A 77 -44.08 -12.09 12.33
C PRO A 77 -44.58 -12.58 13.70
N ILE A 78 -43.90 -12.26 14.81
CA ILE A 78 -44.57 -12.13 16.12
C ILE A 78 -44.06 -10.87 16.85
N SER A 79 -44.99 -9.91 16.93
CA SER A 79 -45.21 -8.87 17.93
C SER A 79 -44.23 -8.79 19.12
N THR A 80 -43.61 -7.62 19.34
CA THR A 80 -43.93 -6.73 20.49
C THR A 80 -43.08 -5.44 20.46
N GLN A 81 -43.78 -4.33 20.21
CA GLN A 81 -43.60 -2.93 20.68
C GLN A 81 -42.30 -2.14 20.41
N ALA A 82 -42.55 -0.85 20.12
CA ALA A 82 -41.66 0.22 19.67
C ALA A 82 -41.09 1.07 20.85
N PRO A 83 -40.76 2.36 20.64
CA PRO A 83 -39.54 2.93 20.05
C PRO A 83 -38.67 3.64 21.12
N VAL A 84 -37.36 3.72 20.93
CA VAL A 84 -36.52 4.68 21.68
C VAL A 84 -35.76 5.60 20.73
N SER A 85 -36.06 6.89 20.86
CA SER A 85 -35.57 8.03 20.09
C SER A 85 -34.08 8.34 20.35
N PRO A 86 -33.44 9.15 19.47
CA PRO A 86 -31.99 9.24 19.34
C PRO A 86 -31.40 10.29 20.30
N SER A 87 -30.18 10.05 20.79
CA SER A 87 -29.42 11.11 21.48
C SER A 87 -27.91 10.91 21.39
N SER A 88 -27.27 11.97 20.87
CA SER A 88 -25.92 12.46 21.14
C SER A 88 -24.72 11.70 20.57
N LEU A 89 -24.26 12.14 19.39
CA LEU A 89 -22.84 12.32 19.13
C LEU A 89 -22.25 13.34 20.12
N PRO A 90 -21.06 13.10 20.66
CA PRO A 90 -20.07 14.15 20.74
C PRO A 90 -18.95 13.85 19.73
N ALA A 91 -18.72 14.83 18.86
CA ALA A 91 -17.56 14.91 18.00
C ALA A 91 -16.28 14.94 18.86
N ALA A 92 -15.66 13.78 19.06
CA ALA A 92 -14.29 13.70 19.54
C ALA A 92 -13.37 13.90 18.34
N ALA A 93 -12.74 15.08 18.30
CA ALA A 93 -11.69 15.42 17.36
C ALA A 93 -10.51 14.46 17.53
N GLU A 94 -10.47 13.43 16.69
CA GLU A 94 -9.31 12.57 16.57
C GLU A 94 -8.31 13.28 15.63
N SER A 95 -7.21 13.74 16.21
CA SER A 95 -6.12 14.40 15.52
C SER A 95 -5.48 13.46 14.50
N HIS A 96 -6.01 13.43 13.29
CA HIS A 96 -5.43 12.73 12.16
C HIS A 96 -4.15 13.47 11.73
N GLU A 97 -3.01 12.92 12.14
CA GLU A 97 -1.71 13.22 11.54
C GLU A 97 -1.81 13.01 10.01
N PRO A 98 -1.53 14.04 9.18
CA PRO A 98 -1.67 13.92 7.74
C PRO A 98 -0.83 12.76 7.19
N ARG A 99 -1.47 11.94 6.33
CA ARG A 99 -0.81 10.83 5.62
C ARG A 99 0.50 11.32 5.00
N GLY A 100 1.63 10.86 5.54
CA GLY A 100 2.97 11.29 5.12
C GLY A 100 3.81 11.99 6.21
N ALA A 101 3.26 12.29 7.38
CA ALA A 101 4.06 12.80 8.49
C ALA A 101 5.13 11.83 8.98
N PHE A 102 4.81 10.53 9.01
CA PHE A 102 5.79 9.47 9.24
C PHE A 102 6.94 9.52 8.20
N PHE A 103 6.62 9.72 6.92
CA PHE A 103 7.64 9.78 5.86
C PHE A 103 8.56 11.01 6.00
N ARG A 104 8.02 12.15 6.45
CA ARG A 104 8.81 13.36 6.75
C ARG A 104 9.65 13.19 8.01
N ALA A 105 9.13 12.52 9.05
CA ALA A 105 9.85 12.21 10.28
C ALA A 105 10.99 11.22 10.02
N TRP A 106 10.74 10.21 9.17
CA TRP A 106 11.74 9.23 8.76
C TRP A 106 12.89 9.90 7.97
N LEU A 107 12.58 10.83 7.05
CA LEU A 107 13.60 11.60 6.31
C LEU A 107 14.52 12.44 7.21
N LYS A 108 14.01 12.93 8.34
CA LYS A 108 14.81 13.71 9.31
C LYS A 108 15.68 12.84 10.22
N LYS A 109 15.49 11.52 10.23
CA LYS A 109 16.21 10.60 11.12
C LYS A 109 17.43 9.93 10.48
N THR A 110 17.78 10.27 9.24
CA THR A 110 18.99 9.77 8.59
C THR A 110 20.20 10.58 9.07
N PRO A 111 21.14 10.01 9.84
CA PRO A 111 22.39 10.69 10.14
C PRO A 111 23.15 10.91 8.83
N ARG A 112 23.43 12.18 8.52
CA ARG A 112 24.37 12.54 7.45
C ARG A 112 25.74 12.02 7.89
N GLY A 113 26.20 10.95 7.25
CA GLY A 113 27.55 10.44 7.46
C GLY A 113 28.57 11.52 7.09
N GLN A 114 29.22 12.05 8.13
CA GLN A 114 30.47 12.78 8.01
C GLN A 114 31.55 11.77 7.59
N PRO A 115 32.33 11.97 6.52
CA PRO A 115 33.54 11.18 6.34
C PRO A 115 34.62 11.73 7.29
N ASP A 116 35.05 10.91 8.25
CA ASP A 116 36.30 11.13 8.97
C ASP A 116 37.45 11.09 7.95
N LEU A 117 38.24 12.16 7.98
CA LEU A 117 39.56 12.21 7.37
C LEU A 117 40.54 11.66 8.42
N ASP A 118 41.12 10.50 8.14
CA ASP A 118 42.48 10.10 8.52
C ASP A 118 42.94 8.96 7.59
#